data_AF-A0A1I7S3U2-F1
#
_entry.id   AF-A0A1I7S3U2-F1
#
_cell.length_a   1.000
_cell.length_b   1.000
_cell.length_c   1.000
_cell.angle_alpha   90.00
_cell.angle_beta   90.00
_cell.angle_gamma   90.00
#
_symmetry.space_group_name_H-M   'P 1'
#
loop_
_entity.id
_entity.type
_entity.pdbx_description
1 polymer ?
#
loop_
_entity_poly.entity_id
_entity_poly.type
_entity_poly.pdbx_seq_one_letter_code
_entity_poly.pdbx_strand_id
1 'polypeptide(L)'
;MMLRLISLLSISLIYVNSLDLPIVLPPFGTDQADVKSPDASWGTCLLYLESINVIVYNKKEKTGYVARVDSDEGEQKKKNTYTFDKSYVKCANISQELKDKKRSENSFTVDVTLGQEVQVKDKDTVQFSLPGPIKLTLQFATFPTNDWNLTSIKLEKDLVIKKGAFGEDFTIASGATANPLSVRSMGVGGFNGYNFACSNTKFAVFTLDKKDYEIGISFGNLQVQNDGYAVSKDGKTPQFTHNVNDCIGTFSAGSWMGILVTILLGSVLIFGFLMLNSVQSTDRFDDPKQKQLIINSKD
;
A
#
# COMPACT_ATOMS: atom_id res chain seq x y z
N MET A 1 -34.06 31.25 -52.16
CA MET A 1 -32.64 30.87 -52.31
C MET A 1 -31.90 31.43 -51.11
N MET A 2 -31.10 30.60 -50.41
CA MET A 2 -30.45 30.79 -49.09
C MET A 2 -31.44 30.83 -47.90
N LEU A 3 -31.66 29.78 -47.09
CA LEU A 3 -30.86 28.69 -46.54
C LEU A 3 -29.86 29.10 -45.42
N ARG A 4 -30.25 28.73 -44.18
CA ARG A 4 -29.44 28.35 -42.99
C ARG A 4 -28.56 29.41 -42.30
N LEU A 5 -28.98 29.78 -41.09
CA LEU A 5 -28.08 29.91 -39.93
C LEU A 5 -28.70 29.13 -38.75
N ILE A 6 -28.34 27.85 -38.63
CA ILE A 6 -28.49 27.08 -37.40
C ILE A 6 -27.15 27.23 -36.67
N SER A 7 -27.18 27.97 -35.57
CA SER A 7 -26.09 28.06 -34.60
C SER A 7 -25.84 26.66 -34.02
N LEU A 8 -24.77 26.02 -34.48
CA LEU A 8 -24.14 24.89 -33.83
C LEU A 8 -23.41 25.43 -32.60
N LEU A 9 -24.07 25.40 -31.44
CA LEU A 9 -23.38 25.28 -30.16
C LEU A 9 -22.66 23.93 -30.18
N SER A 10 -21.40 23.94 -30.58
CA SER A 10 -20.47 22.86 -30.30
C SER A 10 -20.30 22.78 -28.78
N ILE A 11 -21.10 21.91 -28.17
CA ILE A 11 -20.82 21.33 -26.87
C ILE A 11 -19.40 20.80 -26.96
N SER A 12 -18.48 21.45 -26.25
CA SER A 12 -17.17 20.89 -25.97
C SER A 12 -17.42 19.58 -25.24
N LEU A 13 -17.38 18.47 -25.99
CA LEU A 13 -17.26 17.13 -25.44
C LEU A 13 -16.03 17.17 -24.53
N ILE A 14 -16.29 17.24 -23.22
CA ILE A 14 -15.29 16.92 -22.21
C ILE A 14 -14.95 15.47 -22.50
N TYR A 15 -13.80 15.27 -23.13
CA TYR A 15 -13.27 13.95 -23.43
C TYR A 15 -12.86 13.35 -22.09
N VAL A 16 -13.83 12.75 -21.37
CA VAL A 16 -13.56 11.98 -20.16
C VAL A 16 -12.91 10.69 -20.64
N ASN A 17 -11.57 10.71 -20.74
CA ASN A 17 -10.80 9.51 -21.00
C ASN A 17 -10.96 8.58 -19.80
N SER A 18 -11.82 7.59 -19.97
CA SER A 18 -11.94 6.46 -19.06
C SER A 18 -10.75 5.54 -19.31
N LEU A 19 -9.92 5.34 -18.29
CA LEU A 19 -8.68 4.57 -18.29
C LEU A 19 -8.90 3.26 -17.52
N ASP A 20 -8.28 2.18 -17.98
CA ASP A 20 -8.35 0.90 -17.28
C ASP A 20 -7.45 0.89 -16.04
N LEU A 21 -7.88 0.24 -14.95
CA LEU A 21 -7.01 -0.05 -13.80
C LEU A 21 -5.81 -0.93 -14.23
N PRO A 22 -4.63 -0.81 -13.59
CA PRO A 22 -4.32 -0.05 -12.37
C PRO A 22 -4.23 1.47 -12.59
N ILE A 23 -4.45 2.23 -11.53
CA ILE A 23 -4.36 3.70 -11.56
C ILE A 23 -2.89 4.11 -11.61
N VAL A 24 -2.54 4.91 -12.61
CA VAL A 24 -1.22 5.54 -12.73
C VAL A 24 -1.42 7.03 -12.91
N LEU A 25 -0.90 7.83 -11.98
CA LEU A 25 -1.06 9.28 -11.97
C LEU A 25 0.30 9.98 -11.86
N PRO A 26 0.64 10.88 -12.80
CA PRO A 26 0.00 11.09 -14.11
C PRO A 26 0.13 9.85 -15.03
N PRO A 27 -0.83 9.59 -15.95
CA PRO A 27 -0.84 8.43 -16.85
C PRO A 27 0.10 8.61 -18.06
N PHE A 28 1.39 8.83 -17.79
CA PHE A 28 2.39 9.07 -18.81
C PHE A 28 2.53 7.90 -19.79
N GLY A 29 2.67 8.21 -21.09
CA GLY A 29 2.97 7.21 -22.12
C GLY A 29 1.83 6.23 -22.41
N THR A 30 0.61 6.54 -21.98
CA THR A 30 -0.59 5.77 -22.35
C THR A 30 -1.22 6.38 -23.59
N ASP A 31 -1.61 5.56 -24.57
CA ASP A 31 -2.36 6.05 -25.76
C ASP A 31 -3.77 6.56 -25.38
N GLN A 32 -4.23 6.18 -24.19
CA GLN A 32 -5.54 6.51 -23.62
C GLN A 32 -5.58 7.91 -22.97
N ALA A 33 -4.43 8.56 -22.74
CA ALA A 33 -4.36 9.94 -22.22
C ALA A 33 -3.33 10.78 -22.99
N ASP A 34 -3.66 12.05 -23.28
CA ASP A 34 -2.74 12.97 -23.98
C ASP A 34 -1.64 13.53 -23.04
N VAL A 35 -0.94 12.64 -22.34
CA VAL A 35 0.18 12.94 -21.44
C VAL A 35 1.43 12.23 -21.98
N LYS A 36 2.01 12.80 -23.04
CA LYS A 36 3.08 12.17 -23.84
C LYS A 36 4.49 12.38 -23.30
N SER A 37 4.69 13.32 -22.39
CA SER A 37 6.00 13.64 -21.81
C SER A 37 5.80 14.37 -20.47
N PRO A 38 6.72 14.22 -19.50
CA PRO A 38 6.76 15.13 -18.37
C PRO A 38 6.97 16.56 -18.86
N ASP A 39 5.91 17.36 -18.79
CA ASP A 39 5.98 18.83 -18.85
C ASP A 39 6.44 19.33 -17.47
N ALA A 40 7.16 20.45 -17.43
CA ALA A 40 7.59 21.10 -16.20
C ALA A 40 6.41 21.41 -15.26
N SER A 41 5.19 21.52 -15.81
CA SER A 41 3.96 21.75 -15.04
C SER A 41 3.46 20.53 -14.24
N TRP A 42 3.83 19.30 -14.63
CA TRP A 42 3.38 18.08 -13.93
C TRP A 42 4.23 17.76 -12.70
N GLY A 43 5.36 18.46 -12.53
CA GLY A 43 6.35 18.20 -11.50
C GLY A 43 6.89 16.77 -11.53
N THR A 44 7.50 16.36 -10.41
CA THR A 44 8.33 15.16 -10.32
C THR A 44 7.69 14.02 -9.53
N CYS A 45 6.38 14.07 -9.27
CA CYS A 45 5.70 13.10 -8.41
C CYS A 45 4.88 12.06 -9.20
N LEU A 46 4.85 10.82 -8.70
CA LEU A 46 4.19 9.67 -9.33
C LEU A 46 3.38 8.89 -8.30
N LEU A 47 2.23 8.37 -8.72
CA LEU A 47 1.39 7.47 -7.95
C LEU A 47 0.97 6.28 -8.82
N TYR A 48 1.12 5.08 -8.25
CA TYR A 48 0.60 3.83 -8.76
C TYR A 48 -0.29 3.21 -7.69
N LEU A 49 -1.46 2.75 -8.10
CA LEU A 49 -2.44 2.13 -7.20
C LEU A 49 -3.24 1.06 -7.94
N GLU A 50 -3.14 -0.18 -7.50
CA GLU A 50 -3.86 -1.29 -8.13
C GLU A 50 -5.30 -1.41 -7.65
N SER A 51 -5.53 -1.18 -6.36
CA SER A 51 -6.84 -1.43 -5.76
C SER A 51 -7.17 -0.47 -4.62
N ILE A 52 -8.45 -0.15 -4.50
CA ILE A 52 -9.01 0.58 -3.36
C ILE A 52 -9.87 -0.41 -2.57
N ASN A 53 -9.53 -0.62 -1.31
CA ASN A 53 -10.29 -1.46 -0.41
C ASN A 53 -11.17 -0.59 0.49
N VAL A 54 -12.46 -0.88 0.55
CA VAL A 54 -13.39 -0.26 1.50
C VAL A 54 -13.73 -1.30 2.57
N ILE A 55 -13.56 -0.91 3.82
CA ILE A 55 -13.73 -1.80 4.97
C ILE A 55 -14.91 -1.28 5.79
N VAL A 56 -15.82 -2.17 6.17
CA VAL A 56 -16.86 -1.89 7.15
C VAL A 56 -16.63 -2.79 8.36
N TYR A 57 -16.39 -2.17 9.51
CA TYR A 57 -16.07 -2.86 10.76
C TYR A 57 -17.16 -2.59 11.80
N ASN A 58 -17.66 -3.65 12.43
CA ASN A 58 -18.60 -3.58 13.55
C ASN A 58 -17.82 -3.75 14.86
N LYS A 59 -17.78 -2.69 15.67
CA LYS A 59 -17.07 -2.67 16.96
C LYS A 59 -17.67 -3.61 18.00
N LYS A 60 -18.99 -3.79 17.99
CA LYS A 60 -19.70 -4.63 18.96
C LYS A 60 -19.40 -6.11 18.73
N GLU A 61 -19.49 -6.53 17.48
CA GLU A 61 -19.28 -7.93 17.08
C GLU A 61 -17.80 -8.27 16.81
N LYS A 62 -16.94 -7.25 16.68
CA LYS A 62 -15.53 -7.36 16.29
C LYS A 62 -15.32 -8.04 14.94
N THR A 63 -16.30 -7.91 14.05
CA THR A 63 -16.33 -8.46 12.70
C THR A 63 -16.16 -7.35 11.68
N GLY A 64 -15.51 -7.65 10.56
CA GLY A 64 -15.35 -6.68 9.48
C GLY A 64 -15.30 -7.38 8.13
N TYR A 65 -15.83 -6.69 7.13
CA TYR A 65 -15.85 -7.14 5.75
C TYR A 65 -15.16 -6.11 4.86
N VAL A 66 -14.51 -6.60 3.80
CA VAL A 66 -13.70 -5.79 2.90
C VAL A 66 -14.21 -5.93 1.48
N ALA A 67 -14.52 -4.81 0.85
CA ALA A 67 -14.77 -4.71 -0.58
C ALA A 67 -13.48 -4.26 -1.27
N ARG A 68 -12.92 -5.11 -2.12
CA ARG A 68 -11.78 -4.76 -2.97
C ARG A 68 -12.29 -4.25 -4.31
N VAL A 69 -11.85 -3.06 -4.70
CA VAL A 69 -12.09 -2.46 -6.01
C VAL A 69 -10.76 -2.48 -6.76
N ASP A 70 -10.60 -3.44 -7.66
CA ASP A 70 -9.43 -3.61 -8.52
C ASP A 70 -9.88 -3.77 -10.00
N SER A 71 -8.95 -4.15 -10.88
CA SER A 71 -9.25 -4.35 -12.30
C SER A 71 -10.11 -5.59 -12.60
N ASP A 72 -10.38 -6.42 -11.59
CA ASP A 72 -11.12 -7.70 -11.57
C ASP A 72 -11.40 -8.32 -12.95
N GLU A 73 -10.55 -9.28 -13.35
CA GLU A 73 -10.69 -10.12 -14.54
C GLU A 73 -11.65 -11.31 -14.27
N GLY A 74 -12.94 -11.03 -14.20
CA GLY A 74 -13.97 -12.07 -14.24
C GLY A 74 -14.69 -12.07 -15.59
N GLU A 75 -14.89 -13.23 -16.21
CA GLU A 75 -15.53 -13.45 -17.53
C GLU A 75 -16.93 -12.80 -17.69
N GLN A 76 -17.53 -12.29 -16.60
CA GLN A 76 -18.85 -11.67 -16.58
C GLN A 76 -18.93 -10.30 -15.87
N LYS A 77 -17.83 -9.74 -15.36
CA LYS A 77 -17.84 -8.44 -14.68
C LYS A 77 -17.44 -7.32 -15.64
N LYS A 78 -18.20 -6.23 -15.67
CA LYS A 78 -17.77 -4.99 -16.34
C LYS A 78 -16.52 -4.45 -15.64
N LYS A 79 -15.48 -4.15 -16.41
CA LYS A 79 -14.21 -3.63 -15.89
C LYS A 79 -14.42 -2.31 -15.15
N ASN A 80 -13.77 -2.17 -14.01
CA ASN A 80 -13.66 -0.89 -13.31
C ASN A 80 -12.67 0.00 -14.07
N THR A 81 -12.96 1.29 -14.10
CA THR A 81 -12.12 2.28 -14.80
C THR A 81 -11.88 3.48 -13.91
N TYR A 82 -10.86 4.28 -14.22
CA TYR A 82 -10.63 5.56 -13.58
C TYR A 82 -10.65 6.69 -14.60
N THR A 83 -10.83 7.91 -14.12
CA THR A 83 -10.78 9.11 -14.96
C THR A 83 -9.61 9.98 -14.55
N PHE A 84 -9.07 10.72 -15.50
CA PHE A 84 -7.95 11.60 -15.29
C PHE A 84 -8.25 13.01 -15.77
N ASP A 85 -7.94 13.99 -14.93
CA ASP A 85 -7.91 15.41 -15.26
C ASP A 85 -6.56 15.99 -14.84
N LYS A 86 -6.06 17.01 -15.55
CA LYS A 86 -4.77 17.63 -15.22
C LYS A 86 -4.72 18.18 -13.79
N SER A 87 -5.85 18.60 -13.24
CA SER A 87 -5.97 19.10 -11.87
C SER A 87 -5.84 18.03 -10.79
N TYR A 88 -5.90 16.74 -11.15
CA TYR A 88 -5.83 15.63 -10.20
C TYR A 88 -4.43 15.37 -9.67
N VAL A 89 -3.40 15.89 -10.34
CA VAL A 89 -2.02 15.78 -9.86
C VAL A 89 -1.48 17.16 -9.61
N LYS A 90 -1.05 17.41 -8.37
CA LYS A 90 -0.35 18.62 -7.98
C LYS A 90 0.96 18.21 -7.33
N CYS A 91 2.06 18.50 -8.00
CA CYS A 91 3.39 18.28 -7.48
C CYS A 91 4.05 19.65 -7.23
N ALA A 92 4.51 19.89 -6.01
CA ALA A 92 5.32 21.03 -5.62
C ALA A 92 6.77 20.84 -6.04
N ASN A 93 7.50 21.96 -6.19
CA ASN A 93 8.94 21.93 -6.45
C ASN A 93 9.72 21.80 -5.13
N ILE A 94 9.83 20.57 -4.65
CA ILE A 94 10.39 20.23 -3.32
C ILE A 94 11.83 20.73 -3.17
N SER A 95 12.63 20.68 -4.24
CA SER A 95 14.02 21.14 -4.25
C SER A 95 14.18 22.62 -3.88
N GLN A 96 13.22 23.46 -4.26
CA GLN A 96 13.25 24.89 -3.95
C GLN A 96 12.68 25.17 -2.55
N GLU A 97 11.60 24.48 -2.18
CA GLU A 97 10.93 24.70 -0.91
C GLU A 97 11.76 24.24 0.30
N LEU A 98 12.54 23.17 0.15
CA LEU A 98 13.50 22.75 1.18
C LEU A 98 14.60 23.79 1.41
N LYS A 99 15.08 24.46 0.35
CA LYS A 99 16.06 25.56 0.49
C LYS A 99 15.47 26.73 1.29
N ASP A 100 14.18 26.98 1.08
CA ASP A 100 13.41 27.99 1.81
C ASP A 100 12.95 27.52 3.21
N LYS A 101 13.25 26.28 3.61
CA LYS A 101 12.74 25.62 4.84
C LYS A 101 11.20 25.65 4.95
N LYS A 102 10.52 25.58 3.81
CA LYS A 102 9.06 25.55 3.74
C LYS A 102 8.55 24.12 3.64
N ARG A 103 7.32 23.93 4.08
CA ARG A 103 6.57 22.70 3.88
C ARG A 103 6.00 22.69 2.46
N SER A 104 6.20 21.58 1.76
CA SER A 104 5.58 21.35 0.45
C SER A 104 4.36 20.49 0.57
N GLU A 105 3.40 20.69 -0.34
CA GLU A 105 2.18 19.88 -0.40
C GLU A 105 1.97 19.35 -1.82
N ASN A 106 1.85 18.03 -1.90
CA ASN A 106 1.52 17.32 -3.12
C ASN A 106 0.15 16.68 -2.97
N SER A 107 -0.59 16.55 -4.06
CA SER A 107 -1.89 15.88 -4.01
C SER A 107 -2.16 15.04 -5.24
N PHE A 108 -2.81 13.90 -5.01
CA PHE A 108 -3.31 13.01 -6.05
C PHE A 108 -4.80 12.76 -5.84
N THR A 109 -5.61 13.07 -6.85
CA THR A 109 -7.05 12.76 -6.86
C THR A 109 -7.28 11.51 -7.69
N VAL A 110 -7.89 10.52 -7.06
CA VAL A 110 -8.27 9.24 -7.63
C VAL A 110 -9.78 9.25 -7.83
N ASP A 111 -10.26 9.11 -9.08
CA ASP A 111 -11.69 9.10 -9.44
C ASP A 111 -12.01 7.80 -10.19
N VAL A 112 -12.44 6.78 -9.44
CA VAL A 112 -12.76 5.43 -9.93
C VAL A 112 -14.26 5.31 -10.19
N THR A 113 -14.59 4.82 -11.37
CA THR A 113 -15.94 4.42 -11.76
C THR A 113 -16.06 2.91 -11.70
N LEU A 114 -17.04 2.42 -10.95
CA LEU A 114 -17.31 0.99 -10.85
C LEU A 114 -18.06 0.53 -12.10
N GLY A 115 -17.57 -0.53 -12.75
CA GLY A 115 -18.26 -1.14 -13.89
C GLY A 115 -19.56 -1.84 -13.48
N GLN A 116 -19.59 -2.36 -12.26
CA GLN A 116 -20.74 -3.00 -11.63
C GLN A 116 -20.68 -2.80 -10.10
N GLU A 117 -21.83 -2.88 -9.45
CA GLU A 117 -21.92 -2.87 -7.99
C GLU A 117 -21.06 -4.00 -7.37
N VAL A 118 -20.11 -3.61 -6.51
CA VAL A 118 -19.21 -4.56 -5.84
C VAL A 118 -19.93 -5.12 -4.61
N GLN A 119 -20.28 -6.40 -4.67
CA GLN A 119 -20.95 -7.10 -3.56
C GLN A 119 -19.93 -7.90 -2.75
N VAL A 120 -19.89 -7.66 -1.44
CA VAL A 120 -19.09 -8.47 -0.52
C VAL A 120 -19.96 -9.59 0.02
N LYS A 121 -19.55 -10.82 -0.23
CA LYS A 121 -20.27 -12.01 0.22
C LYS A 121 -19.46 -12.75 1.27
N ASP A 122 -20.17 -13.26 2.27
CA ASP A 122 -19.66 -14.30 3.15
C ASP A 122 -20.46 -15.58 2.85
N LYS A 123 -19.79 -16.56 2.25
CA LYS A 123 -20.43 -17.70 1.59
C LYS A 123 -21.41 -17.20 0.53
N ASP A 124 -22.71 -17.44 0.70
CA ASP A 124 -23.77 -17.02 -0.24
C ASP A 124 -24.52 -15.76 0.20
N THR A 125 -24.20 -15.21 1.38
CA THR A 125 -24.91 -14.06 1.92
C THR A 125 -24.16 -12.77 1.57
N VAL A 126 -24.83 -11.86 0.87
CA VAL A 126 -24.31 -10.51 0.62
C VAL A 126 -24.30 -9.75 1.95
N GLN A 127 -23.12 -9.36 2.41
CA GLN A 127 -22.94 -8.63 3.65
C GLN A 127 -23.15 -7.14 3.43
N PHE A 128 -22.56 -6.57 2.38
CA PHE A 128 -22.82 -5.21 1.93
C PHE A 128 -22.46 -5.05 0.45
N SER A 129 -22.84 -3.93 -0.15
CA SER A 129 -22.50 -3.61 -1.53
C SER A 129 -22.10 -2.14 -1.73
N LEU A 130 -21.26 -1.91 -2.74
CA LEU A 130 -20.79 -0.60 -3.18
C LEU A 130 -21.38 -0.27 -4.56
N PRO A 131 -22.44 0.56 -4.63
CA PRO A 131 -23.12 0.86 -5.88
C PRO A 131 -22.51 2.04 -6.67
N GLY A 132 -21.71 2.89 -6.03
CA GLY A 132 -21.33 4.20 -6.56
C GLY A 132 -19.84 4.35 -6.86
N PRO A 133 -19.45 5.38 -7.62
CA PRO A 133 -18.06 5.69 -7.89
C PRO A 133 -17.33 6.10 -6.60
N ILE A 134 -16.02 5.91 -6.58
CA ILE A 134 -15.15 6.30 -5.47
C ILE A 134 -14.23 7.41 -5.94
N LYS A 135 -14.39 8.61 -5.35
CA LYS A 135 -13.51 9.74 -5.63
C LYS A 135 -12.87 10.27 -4.35
N LEU A 136 -11.55 10.19 -4.27
CA LEU A 136 -10.78 10.62 -3.10
C LEU A 136 -9.53 11.39 -3.51
N THR A 137 -9.09 12.30 -2.65
CA THR A 137 -7.85 13.05 -2.78
C THR A 137 -6.89 12.65 -1.66
N LEU A 138 -5.69 12.23 -2.04
CA LEU A 138 -4.56 11.96 -1.16
C LEU A 138 -3.69 13.20 -1.09
N GLN A 139 -3.39 13.67 0.13
CA GLN A 139 -2.51 14.82 0.34
C GLN A 139 -1.24 14.40 1.05
N PHE A 140 -0.10 14.65 0.41
CA PHE A 140 1.22 14.39 0.92
C PHE A 140 1.88 15.70 1.32
N ALA A 141 2.62 15.68 2.43
CA ALA A 141 3.41 16.81 2.84
C ALA A 141 4.87 16.43 2.95
N THR A 142 5.74 17.31 2.46
CA THR A 142 7.19 17.23 2.68
C THR A 142 7.57 18.20 3.77
N PHE A 143 8.32 17.71 4.76
CA PHE A 143 8.76 18.50 5.89
C PHE A 143 10.19 19.01 5.67
N PRO A 144 10.60 20.11 6.35
CA PRO A 144 11.97 20.62 6.29
C PRO A 144 13.05 19.62 6.73
N THR A 145 12.65 18.55 7.42
CA THR A 145 13.48 17.40 7.82
C THR A 145 13.79 16.43 6.68
N ASN A 146 13.37 16.76 5.45
CA ASN A 146 13.63 16.00 4.22
C ASN A 146 12.92 14.63 4.14
N ASP A 147 11.91 14.45 4.98
CA ASP A 147 10.94 13.36 4.94
C ASP A 147 9.59 13.86 4.43
N TRP A 148 8.78 12.93 3.96
CA TRP A 148 7.43 13.19 3.49
C TRP A 148 6.49 12.08 3.95
N ASN A 149 5.21 12.42 4.15
CA ASN A 149 4.19 11.45 4.51
C ASN A 149 2.82 11.83 3.97
N LEU A 150 1.93 10.84 3.94
CA LEU A 150 0.51 11.04 3.70
C LEU A 150 -0.11 11.70 4.93
N THR A 151 -0.71 12.88 4.73
CA THR A 151 -1.26 13.70 5.82
C THR A 151 -2.77 13.65 5.87
N SER A 152 -3.44 13.55 4.72
CA SER A 152 -4.89 13.60 4.63
C SER A 152 -5.41 12.73 3.49
N ILE A 153 -6.57 12.13 3.72
CA ILE A 153 -7.38 11.46 2.72
C ILE A 153 -8.77 12.10 2.79
N LYS A 154 -9.19 12.73 1.70
CA LYS A 154 -10.47 13.43 1.62
C LYS A 154 -11.34 12.79 0.55
N LEU A 155 -12.63 12.61 0.85
CA LEU A 155 -13.62 12.20 -0.14
C LEU A 155 -14.08 13.42 -0.94
N GLU A 156 -14.08 13.31 -2.27
CA GLU A 156 -14.60 14.36 -3.15
C GLU A 156 -16.00 14.01 -3.69
N LYS A 157 -16.42 12.75 -3.56
CA LYS A 157 -17.79 12.29 -3.82
C LYS A 157 -18.30 11.48 -2.61
N ASP A 158 -19.62 11.40 -2.48
CA ASP A 158 -20.25 10.60 -1.44
C ASP A 158 -19.88 9.12 -1.59
N LEU A 159 -19.35 8.53 -0.52
CA LEU A 159 -19.11 7.10 -0.45
C LEU A 159 -20.35 6.42 0.11
N VAL A 160 -21.12 5.78 -0.77
CA VAL A 160 -22.36 5.07 -0.42
C VAL A 160 -22.05 3.59 -0.21
N ILE A 161 -22.47 3.06 0.93
CA ILE A 161 -22.42 1.64 1.26
C ILE A 161 -23.85 1.18 1.51
N LYS A 162 -24.33 0.28 0.66
CA LYS A 162 -25.65 -0.33 0.82
C LYS A 162 -25.53 -1.56 1.72
N LYS A 163 -26.47 -1.69 2.64
CA LYS A 163 -26.55 -2.85 3.53
C LYS A 163 -26.87 -4.11 2.74
N GLY A 164 -26.27 -5.20 3.18
CA GLY A 164 -26.75 -6.55 2.94
C GLY A 164 -27.24 -7.13 4.26
N ALA A 165 -26.75 -8.31 4.62
CA ALA A 165 -26.95 -8.90 5.94
C ALA A 165 -26.11 -8.22 7.04
N PHE A 166 -25.06 -7.48 6.67
CA PHE A 166 -24.21 -6.77 7.61
C PHE A 166 -24.66 -5.33 7.79
N GLY A 167 -25.21 -5.03 8.95
CA GLY A 167 -25.42 -3.67 9.44
C GLY A 167 -26.49 -2.87 8.70
N GLU A 168 -26.19 -1.60 8.43
CA GLU A 168 -27.13 -0.59 7.94
C GLU A 168 -26.57 0.11 6.69
N ASP A 169 -27.41 0.91 6.04
CA ASP A 169 -26.94 1.77 4.96
C ASP A 169 -26.06 2.89 5.56
N PHE A 170 -24.93 3.14 4.91
CA PHE A 170 -24.03 4.22 5.28
C PHE A 170 -23.77 5.12 4.07
N THR A 171 -23.63 6.41 4.34
CA THR A 171 -23.19 7.37 3.35
C THR A 171 -22.23 8.31 4.03
N ILE A 172 -20.98 8.33 3.56
CA ILE A 172 -20.00 9.32 3.99
C ILE A 172 -20.06 10.44 2.96
N ALA A 173 -20.47 11.63 3.41
CA ALA A 173 -20.64 12.78 2.54
C ALA A 173 -19.32 13.22 1.90
N SER A 174 -19.43 13.78 0.70
CA SER A 174 -18.35 14.52 0.04
C SER A 174 -17.82 15.62 0.96
N GLY A 175 -16.51 15.81 0.94
CA GLY A 175 -15.79 16.72 1.83
C GLY A 175 -15.31 16.06 3.12
N ALA A 176 -15.83 14.88 3.49
CA ALA A 176 -15.36 14.17 4.67
C ALA A 176 -13.87 13.85 4.57
N THR A 177 -13.15 14.07 5.67
CA THR A 177 -11.72 13.79 5.80
C THR A 177 -11.53 12.63 6.77
N ALA A 178 -10.66 11.69 6.42
CA ALA A 178 -10.34 10.57 7.30
C ALA A 178 -9.66 11.07 8.59
N ASN A 179 -9.81 10.29 9.67
CA ASN A 179 -9.20 10.62 10.95
C ASN A 179 -7.66 10.73 10.79
N PRO A 180 -7.04 11.87 11.14
CA PRO A 180 -5.61 12.09 10.93
C PRO A 180 -4.70 11.06 11.60
N LEU A 181 -5.11 10.51 12.77
CA LEU A 181 -4.34 9.47 13.45
C LEU A 181 -4.40 8.15 12.69
N SER A 182 -5.54 7.83 12.07
CA SER A 182 -5.68 6.63 11.24
C SER A 182 -4.86 6.75 9.95
N VAL A 183 -4.86 7.92 9.30
CA VAL A 183 -4.02 8.21 8.13
C VAL A 183 -2.53 8.08 8.48
N ARG A 184 -2.10 8.67 9.59
CA ARG A 184 -0.72 8.53 10.07
C ARG A 184 -0.36 7.08 10.39
N SER A 185 -1.32 6.30 10.91
CA SER A 185 -1.12 4.89 11.23
C SER A 185 -0.95 4.01 9.99
N MET A 186 -1.39 4.45 8.81
CA MET A 186 -1.11 3.76 7.53
C MET A 186 0.39 3.68 7.24
N GLY A 187 1.19 4.61 7.78
CA GLY A 187 2.65 4.59 7.64
C GLY A 187 3.13 4.89 6.22
N VAL A 188 2.28 5.51 5.39
CA VAL A 188 2.65 5.89 4.02
C VAL A 188 3.53 7.13 4.07
N GLY A 189 4.82 6.96 3.77
CA GLY A 189 5.80 8.03 3.78
C GLY A 189 7.22 7.52 3.55
N GLY A 190 8.16 8.44 3.45
CA GLY A 190 9.54 8.11 3.17
C GLY A 190 10.46 9.33 3.28
N PHE A 191 11.69 9.13 2.82
CA PHE A 191 12.66 10.21 2.67
C PHE A 191 12.60 10.73 1.23
N ASN A 192 12.98 11.99 1.00
CA ASN A 192 13.03 12.53 -0.36
C ASN A 192 14.01 11.73 -1.24
N GLY A 193 13.62 11.46 -2.48
CA GLY A 193 14.35 10.60 -3.42
C GLY A 193 14.07 9.09 -3.27
N TYR A 194 13.44 8.68 -2.17
CA TYR A 194 12.90 7.33 -2.02
C TYR A 194 11.42 7.34 -2.39
N ASN A 195 10.98 6.31 -3.10
CA ASN A 195 9.56 6.03 -3.23
C ASN A 195 9.12 5.07 -2.12
N PHE A 196 7.83 5.03 -1.86
CA PHE A 196 7.21 4.12 -0.91
C PHE A 196 6.40 3.08 -1.68
N ALA A 197 6.54 1.81 -1.34
CA ALA A 197 5.74 0.73 -1.91
C ALA A 197 5.10 -0.10 -0.78
N CYS A 198 3.88 -0.56 -0.98
CA CYS A 198 3.18 -1.39 -0.01
C CYS A 198 2.15 -2.29 -0.66
N SER A 199 2.20 -3.58 -0.36
CA SER A 199 1.23 -4.54 -0.92
C SER A 199 -0.19 -4.31 -0.38
N ASN A 200 -0.33 -4.01 0.92
CA ASN A 200 -1.60 -3.60 1.49
C ASN A 200 -1.35 -2.63 2.65
N THR A 201 -1.83 -1.40 2.50
CA THR A 201 -1.75 -0.40 3.55
C THR A 201 -2.73 -0.72 4.68
N LYS A 202 -2.47 -0.17 5.88
CA LYS A 202 -3.49 -0.16 6.94
C LYS A 202 -4.64 0.76 6.55
N PHE A 203 -5.72 0.74 7.31
CA PHE A 203 -6.93 1.49 6.96
C PHE A 203 -6.97 2.88 7.60
N ALA A 204 -7.38 3.87 6.81
CA ALA A 204 -7.79 5.18 7.29
C ALA A 204 -9.29 5.18 7.55
N VAL A 205 -9.70 5.55 8.76
CA VAL A 205 -11.10 5.50 9.23
C VAL A 205 -11.77 6.85 9.05
N PHE A 206 -12.97 6.84 8.50
CA PHE A 206 -13.88 7.98 8.51
C PHE A 206 -14.77 7.90 9.75
N THR A 207 -14.78 8.97 10.55
CA THR A 207 -15.63 9.03 11.75
C THR A 207 -17.08 9.17 11.33
N LEU A 208 -17.92 8.25 11.80
CA LEU A 208 -19.36 8.26 11.62
C LEU A 208 -20.05 8.66 12.92
N ASP A 209 -21.24 9.24 12.82
CA ASP A 209 -22.08 9.53 14.00
C ASP A 209 -22.52 8.25 14.73
N LYS A 210 -22.55 7.12 14.00
CA LYS A 210 -22.91 5.80 14.53
C LYS A 210 -21.70 5.18 15.26
N LYS A 211 -21.79 5.10 16.59
CA LYS A 211 -20.70 4.62 17.47
C LYS A 211 -20.28 3.16 17.27
N ASP A 212 -21.12 2.34 16.66
CA ASP A 212 -20.91 0.89 16.55
C ASP A 212 -20.17 0.46 15.28
N TYR A 213 -20.09 1.34 14.27
CA TYR A 213 -19.47 1.02 12.99
C TYR A 213 -18.31 1.96 12.67
N GLU A 214 -17.29 1.41 12.04
CA GLU A 214 -16.20 2.17 11.43
C GLU A 214 -16.11 1.81 9.96
N ILE A 215 -16.04 2.84 9.12
CA ILE A 215 -15.77 2.68 7.70
C ILE A 215 -14.37 3.17 7.44
N GLY A 216 -13.57 2.32 6.82
CA GLY A 216 -12.19 2.63 6.47
C GLY A 216 -11.92 2.45 4.99
N ILE A 217 -10.88 3.13 4.51
CA ILE A 217 -10.30 2.89 3.19
C ILE A 217 -8.86 2.42 3.39
N SER A 218 -8.45 1.40 2.64
CA SER A 218 -7.05 1.06 2.44
C SER A 218 -6.73 0.90 0.96
N PHE A 219 -5.45 0.91 0.66
CA PHE A 219 -4.90 0.82 -0.69
C PHE A 219 -4.12 -0.48 -0.83
N GLY A 220 -4.39 -1.24 -1.90
CA GLY A 220 -3.63 -2.43 -2.27
C GLY A 220 -2.70 -2.17 -3.45
N ASN A 221 -1.49 -2.70 -3.34
CA ASN A 221 -0.33 -2.46 -4.21
C ASN A 221 -0.18 -0.96 -4.52
N LEU A 222 0.02 -0.19 -3.46
CA LEU A 222 0.29 1.25 -3.52
C LEU A 222 1.78 1.47 -3.74
N GLN A 223 2.14 2.27 -4.73
CA GLN A 223 3.48 2.82 -4.86
C GLN A 223 3.41 4.33 -5.11
N VAL A 224 4.11 5.12 -4.31
CA VAL A 224 4.07 6.58 -4.40
C VAL A 224 5.46 7.16 -4.29
N GLN A 225 5.73 8.11 -5.18
CA GLN A 225 6.95 8.88 -5.20
C GLN A 225 6.60 10.35 -5.15
N ASN A 226 6.98 10.96 -4.03
CA ASN A 226 6.62 12.33 -3.73
C ASN A 226 7.55 13.35 -4.42
N ASP A 227 8.81 12.99 -4.67
CA ASP A 227 9.77 13.82 -5.40
C ASP A 227 10.78 13.00 -6.20
N GLY A 228 11.22 13.59 -7.31
CA GLY A 228 12.08 12.99 -8.33
C GLY A 228 11.37 11.86 -9.04
N TYR A 229 11.66 11.61 -10.32
CA TYR A 229 11.38 10.32 -10.93
C TYR A 229 12.61 9.88 -11.71
N ALA A 230 12.81 8.58 -11.86
CA ALA A 230 13.78 8.06 -12.80
C ALA A 230 13.20 8.17 -14.21
N VAL A 231 14.05 8.33 -15.23
CA VAL A 231 13.61 8.26 -16.62
C VAL A 231 14.02 6.90 -17.18
N SER A 232 13.11 6.25 -17.91
CA SER A 232 13.41 5.02 -18.64
C SER A 232 14.62 5.21 -19.56
N LYS A 233 15.26 4.10 -19.96
CA LYS A 233 16.39 4.08 -20.91
C LYS A 233 16.06 4.77 -22.23
N ASP A 234 14.79 4.78 -22.63
CA ASP A 234 14.32 5.44 -23.85
C ASP A 234 14.15 6.97 -23.69
N GLY A 235 14.38 7.52 -22.49
CA GLY A 235 14.35 8.95 -22.20
C GLY A 235 12.95 9.57 -22.14
N LYS A 236 11.90 8.78 -22.34
CA LYS A 236 10.53 9.29 -22.58
C LYS A 236 9.54 9.05 -21.46
N THR A 237 9.72 7.99 -20.69
CA THR A 237 8.75 7.59 -19.65
C THR A 237 9.32 7.78 -18.25
N PRO A 238 8.63 8.53 -17.37
CA PRO A 238 9.00 8.62 -15.98
C PRO A 238 8.69 7.29 -15.28
N GLN A 239 9.55 6.92 -14.34
CA GLN A 239 9.55 5.67 -13.60
C GLN A 239 9.84 5.96 -12.14
N PHE A 240 9.36 5.08 -11.27
CA PHE A 240 9.76 5.11 -9.87
C PHE A 240 11.29 4.93 -9.74
N THR A 241 11.88 5.60 -8.76
CA THR A 241 13.31 5.44 -8.46
C THR A 241 13.62 4.03 -7.97
N HIS A 242 14.89 3.64 -8.04
CA HIS A 242 15.33 2.33 -7.53
C HIS A 242 15.28 2.25 -5.99
N ASN A 243 15.28 3.39 -5.31
CA ASN A 243 15.26 3.48 -3.86
C ASN A 243 13.83 3.36 -3.34
N VAL A 244 13.46 2.17 -2.87
CA VAL A 244 12.10 1.85 -2.41
C VAL A 244 12.10 1.63 -0.90
N ASN A 245 11.18 2.30 -0.20
CA ASN A 245 10.82 2.01 1.19
C ASN A 245 9.56 1.13 1.19
N ASP A 246 9.66 -0.07 1.76
CA ASP A 246 8.52 -0.97 1.91
C ASP A 246 7.79 -0.72 3.25
N CYS A 247 6.49 -0.98 3.29
CA CYS A 247 5.68 -0.90 4.51
C CYS A 247 5.88 -2.07 5.48
N ILE A 248 6.48 -3.17 5.02
CA ILE A 248 6.80 -4.34 5.85
C ILE A 248 8.33 -4.48 5.96
N GLY A 249 8.84 -4.52 7.19
CA GLY A 249 10.24 -4.82 7.45
C GLY A 249 10.57 -6.29 7.15
N THR A 250 11.82 -6.59 6.81
CA THR A 250 12.29 -7.96 6.48
C THR A 250 11.97 -9.01 7.53
N PHE A 251 11.96 -8.62 8.81
CA PHE A 251 11.57 -9.47 9.93
C PHE A 251 10.58 -8.75 10.83
N SER A 252 9.50 -9.45 11.18
CA SER A 252 8.59 -8.98 12.22
C SER A 252 9.25 -9.01 13.60
N ALA A 253 8.71 -8.24 14.56
CA ALA A 253 9.19 -8.31 15.95
C ALA A 253 9.13 -9.73 16.54
N GLY A 254 8.09 -10.50 16.19
CA GLY A 254 7.97 -11.90 16.61
C GLY A 254 9.05 -12.80 16.00
N SER A 255 9.36 -12.59 14.71
CA SER A 255 10.44 -13.31 14.02
C SER A 255 11.80 -13.03 14.67
N TRP A 256 12.09 -11.79 15.03
CA TRP A 256 13.33 -11.42 15.72
C TRP A 256 13.47 -12.11 17.08
N MET A 257 12.42 -12.10 17.90
CA MET A 257 12.44 -12.79 19.18
C MET A 257 12.63 -14.30 19.01
N GLY A 258 11.99 -14.91 18.01
CA GLY A 258 12.16 -16.33 17.70
C GLY A 258 13.60 -16.67 17.30
N ILE A 259 14.18 -15.92 16.35
CA ILE A 259 15.56 -16.13 15.88
C ILE A 259 16.55 -16.03 17.04
N LEU A 260 16.41 -15.03 17.92
CA LEU A 260 17.29 -14.85 19.07
C LEU A 260 17.21 -16.03 20.05
N VAL A 261 16.00 -16.53 20.33
CA VAL A 261 15.81 -17.68 21.23
C VAL A 261 16.38 -18.95 20.59
N THR A 262 16.18 -19.18 19.30
CA THR A 262 16.74 -20.34 18.58
C THR A 262 18.27 -20.31 18.57
N ILE A 263 18.89 -19.16 18.34
CA ILE A 263 20.35 -19.01 18.40
C ILE A 263 20.85 -19.30 19.82
N LEU A 264 20.18 -18.77 20.85
CA LEU A 264 20.56 -19.00 22.24
C LEU A 264 20.51 -20.50 22.61
N LEU A 265 19.38 -21.16 22.38
CA LEU A 265 19.22 -22.58 22.69
C LEU A 265 20.12 -23.46 21.82
N GLY A 266 20.30 -23.09 20.54
CA GLY A 266 21.24 -23.75 19.64
C GLY A 266 22.68 -23.68 20.15
N SER A 267 23.09 -22.53 20.68
CA SER A 267 24.45 -22.37 21.23
C SER A 267 24.69 -23.26 22.45
N VAL A 268 23.72 -23.36 23.36
CA VAL A 268 23.78 -24.25 24.54
C VAL A 268 23.83 -25.72 24.11
N LEU A 269 23.02 -26.11 23.11
CA LEU A 269 23.00 -27.48 22.60
C LEU A 269 24.32 -27.85 21.91
N ILE A 270 24.86 -26.95 21.07
CA ILE A 270 26.17 -27.16 20.42
C ILE A 270 27.27 -27.27 21.48
N PHE A 271 27.25 -26.43 22.51
CA PHE A 271 28.21 -26.51 23.60
C PHE A 271 28.12 -27.86 24.34
N GLY A 272 26.90 -28.31 24.67
CA GLY A 272 26.68 -29.63 25.27
C GLY A 272 27.14 -30.77 24.37
N PHE A 273 26.87 -30.69 23.06
CA PHE A 273 27.30 -31.68 22.08
C PHE A 273 28.83 -31.74 21.95
N LEU A 274 29.51 -30.59 21.92
CA LEU A 274 30.97 -30.54 21.88
C LEU A 274 31.60 -31.15 23.14
N MET A 275 31.00 -30.92 24.31
CA MET A 275 31.44 -31.55 25.56
C MET A 275 31.30 -33.07 25.52
N LEU A 276 30.20 -33.60 24.99
CA LEU A 276 30.01 -35.04 24.84
C LEU A 276 31.01 -35.67 23.86
N ASN A 277 31.32 -34.99 22.74
CA ASN A 277 32.32 -35.48 21.79
C ASN A 277 33.76 -35.46 22.35
N SER A 278 34.03 -34.65 23.39
CA SER A 278 35.34 -34.60 24.03
C SER A 278 35.59 -35.73 25.03
N VAL A 279 34.57 -36.54 25.35
CA VAL A 279 34.74 -37.68 26.26
C VAL A 279 35.46 -38.80 25.52
N GLN A 280 36.78 -38.87 25.72
CA GLN A 280 37.58 -40.00 25.28
C GLN A 280 37.40 -41.15 26.27
N SER A 281 37.02 -42.33 25.77
CA SER A 281 37.10 -43.55 26.58
C SER A 281 38.56 -43.80 26.91
N THR A 282 38.90 -43.97 28.19
CA THR A 282 40.25 -44.35 28.58
C THR A 282 40.55 -45.73 28.00
N ASP A 283 41.40 -45.77 26.98
CA ASP A 283 41.93 -46.98 26.36
C ASP A 283 42.93 -47.64 27.31
N ARG A 284 42.41 -48.29 28.35
CA ARG A 284 43.21 -48.96 29.40
C ARG A 284 43.03 -50.47 29.40
N PHE A 285 42.15 -51.00 28.57
CA PHE A 285 41.79 -52.42 28.61
C PHE A 285 42.20 -53.22 27.37
N ASP A 286 42.97 -52.64 26.44
CA ASP A 286 43.36 -53.33 25.20
C ASP A 286 44.88 -53.36 24.93
N ASP A 287 45.72 -53.30 25.98
CA ASP A 287 47.13 -53.70 25.86
C ASP A 287 47.49 -54.89 26.78
N PRO A 288 47.26 -56.14 26.33
CA PRO A 288 47.72 -57.34 27.01
C PRO A 288 49.26 -57.52 26.99
N LYS A 289 50.06 -56.54 26.53
CA LYS A 289 51.53 -56.56 26.60
C LYS A 289 52.16 -55.75 27.73
N GLN A 290 51.39 -55.22 28.69
CA GLN A 290 52.00 -54.71 29.91
C GLN A 290 52.49 -55.86 30.81
N LYS A 291 53.76 -55.77 31.23
CA LYS A 291 54.50 -56.78 31.99
C LYS A 291 53.69 -57.27 33.21
N GLN A 292 53.48 -58.57 33.32
CA GLN A 292 53.00 -59.20 34.56
C GLN A 292 53.92 -58.82 35.72
N LEU A 293 53.33 -58.33 36.82
CA LEU A 293 54.03 -58.13 38.09
C LEU A 293 54.37 -59.51 38.68
N ILE A 294 55.62 -59.96 38.52
CA ILE A 294 56.13 -61.17 39.18
C ILE A 294 56.42 -60.82 40.64
N ILE A 295 55.59 -61.31 41.56
CA ILE A 295 55.87 -61.25 42.99
C ILE A 295 56.71 -62.50 43.33
N ASN A 296 58.01 -62.31 43.59
CA ASN A 296 58.83 -63.36 44.17
C ASN A 296 58.65 -63.38 45.69
N SER A 297 57.82 -64.29 46.20
CA SER A 297 57.89 -64.70 47.61
C SER A 297 58.99 -65.75 47.74
N LYS A 298 60.07 -65.44 48.45
CA LYS A 298 61.00 -66.45 48.99
C LYS A 298 60.45 -66.90 50.35
N ASP A 299 60.31 -68.21 50.52
CA ASP A 299 60.24 -68.86 51.83
C ASP A 299 61.54 -68.63 52.62
#